data_AF-A0A6I7WDZ4-F1
#
_entry.id   AF-A0A6I7WDZ4-F1
#
_cell.length_a   1.000
_cell.length_b   1.000
_cell.length_c   1.000
_cell.angle_alpha   90.00
_cell.angle_beta   90.00
_cell.angle_gamma   90.00
#
_symmetry.space_group_name_H-M   'P 1'
#
loop_
_entity.id
_entity.type
_entity.pdbx_description
1 polymer ?
#
loop_
_entity_poly.entity_id
_entity_poly.type
_entity_poly.pdbx_seq_one_letter_code
_entity_poly.pdbx_strand_id
1 'polypeptide(L)' 'MKAKPTRKELTPKEQVIKEAMKIDSGETVTMTFKVPKELQQGYKMEALKSGESMTDAFIKHMKAYIKN' A
#
# COMPACT_ATOMS: atom_id res chain seq x y z
N MET A 1 45.88 -15.19 1.69
CA MET A 1 45.30 -13.88 1.36
C MET A 1 43.80 -13.93 1.68
N LYS A 2 43.29 -13.12 2.60
CA LYS A 2 41.85 -13.12 2.93
C LYS A 2 41.12 -12.20 1.94
N ALA A 3 40.21 -12.79 1.16
CA ALA A 3 39.37 -12.05 0.23
C ALA A 3 38.54 -11.00 0.99
N LYS A 4 38.62 -9.73 0.56
CA LYS A 4 37.74 -8.66 1.06
C LYS A 4 36.32 -8.97 0.57
N PRO A 5 35.27 -8.83 1.41
CA PRO A 5 33.91 -8.99 0.94
C PRO A 5 33.58 -7.81 0.01
N THR A 6 33.31 -8.12 -1.25
CA THR A 6 32.81 -7.16 -2.23
C THR A 6 31.41 -6.74 -1.79
N ARG A 7 31.30 -5.60 -1.10
CA ARG A 7 30.02 -4.98 -0.75
C ARG A 7 29.33 -4.64 -2.07
N LYS A 8 28.35 -5.45 -2.48
CA LYS A 8 27.50 -5.13 -3.62
C LYS A 8 26.78 -3.82 -3.31
N GLU A 9 27.21 -2.73 -3.95
CA GLU A 9 26.47 -1.47 -3.92
C GLU A 9 25.15 -1.71 -4.63
N LEU A 10 24.05 -1.52 -3.89
CA LEU A 10 22.70 -1.61 -4.45
C LEU A 10 22.56 -0.51 -5.50
N THR A 11 22.04 -0.86 -6.66
CA THR A 11 21.74 0.12 -7.69
C THR A 11 20.73 1.16 -7.18
N PRO A 12 20.69 2.37 -7.73
CA PRO A 12 19.73 3.40 -7.30
C PRO A 12 18.28 2.90 -7.29
N LYS A 13 17.89 2.02 -8.23
CA LYS A 13 16.56 1.40 -8.27
C LYS A 13 16.31 0.47 -7.08
N GLU A 14 17.27 -0.38 -6.74
CA GLU A 14 17.17 -1.29 -5.60
C GLU A 14 17.18 -0.52 -4.27
N GLN A 15 17.87 0.62 -4.20
CA GLN A 15 17.81 1.50 -3.03
C GLN A 15 16.42 2.12 -2.86
N VAL A 16 15.82 2.65 -3.94
CA VAL A 16 14.47 3.22 -3.91
C VAL A 16 13.43 2.17 -3.54
N ILE A 17 13.52 0.96 -4.10
CA ILE A 17 12.62 -0.15 -3.75
C ILE A 17 12.81 -0.54 -2.28
N LYS A 18 14.06 -0.69 -1.82
CA LYS A 18 14.34 -1.04 -0.42
C LYS A 18 13.88 0.04 0.56
N GLU A 19 13.95 1.29 0.17
CA GLU A 19 13.47 2.43 0.96
C GLU A 19 11.94 2.46 1.00
N ALA A 20 11.25 2.22 -0.11
CA ALA A 20 9.79 2.06 -0.15
C ALA A 20 9.30 0.80 0.61
N MET A 21 10.14 -0.24 0.70
CA MET A 21 9.88 -1.45 1.47
C MET A 21 10.29 -1.34 2.94
N LYS A 22 10.91 -0.21 3.37
CA LYS A 22 11.01 0.08 4.81
C LYS A 22 9.60 0.39 5.28
N ILE A 23 8.98 -0.62 5.87
CA ILE A 23 7.75 -0.44 6.64
C ILE A 23 8.15 0.48 7.80
N ASP A 24 7.77 1.75 7.69
CA ASP A 24 7.82 2.67 8.81
C ASP A 24 7.06 2.00 9.96
N SER A 25 7.61 2.03 11.18
CA SER A 25 7.07 1.32 12.34
C SER A 25 5.72 1.87 12.85
N GLY A 26 4.99 2.62 12.01
CA GLY A 26 3.61 3.00 12.25
C GLY A 26 2.69 1.88 11.80
N GLU A 27 1.70 1.54 12.62
CA GLU A 27 0.69 0.50 12.30
C GLU A 27 -0.12 0.81 11.03
N THR A 28 -0.06 2.04 10.51
CA THR A 28 -0.80 2.48 9.33
C THR A 28 0.07 3.30 8.38
N VAL A 29 -0.16 3.13 7.08
CA VAL A 29 0.46 3.90 6.00
C VAL A 29 -0.64 4.59 5.20
N THR A 30 -0.46 5.88 4.93
CA THR A 30 -1.38 6.64 4.06
C THR A 30 -0.98 6.46 2.60
N MET A 31 -1.90 5.98 1.79
CA MET A 31 -1.71 5.85 0.34
C MET A 31 -2.68 6.76 -0.42
N THR A 32 -2.16 7.53 -1.37
CA THR A 32 -2.97 8.39 -2.24
C THR A 32 -2.91 7.87 -3.67
N PHE A 33 -4.07 7.61 -4.27
CA PHE A 33 -4.20 7.11 -5.64
C PHE A 33 -5.39 7.77 -6.35
N LYS A 34 -5.32 7.82 -7.68
CA LYS A 34 -6.42 8.31 -8.51
C LYS A 34 -7.35 7.14 -8.84
N VAL A 35 -8.65 7.34 -8.68
CA VAL A 35 -9.68 6.35 -9.03
C VAL A 35 -10.68 6.93 -10.03
N PRO A 36 -11.38 6.08 -10.80
CA PRO A 36 -12.57 6.49 -11.54
C PRO A 36 -13.62 7.08 -10.60
N LYS A 37 -14.34 8.12 -11.06
CA LYS A 37 -15.39 8.79 -10.26
C LYS A 37 -16.51 7.84 -9.86
N GLU A 38 -16.88 6.91 -10.74
CA GLU A 38 -17.91 5.91 -10.49
C GLU A 38 -17.55 5.01 -9.31
N LEU A 39 -16.28 4.62 -9.21
CA LEU A 39 -15.78 3.79 -8.11
C LEU A 39 -15.86 4.55 -6.78
N GLN A 40 -15.48 5.84 -6.77
CA GLN A 40 -15.63 6.70 -5.59
C GLN A 40 -17.09 6.83 -5.15
N GLN A 41 -18.01 7.01 -6.11
CA GLN A 41 -19.44 7.09 -5.82
C GLN A 41 -19.99 5.77 -5.27
N GLY A 42 -19.57 4.63 -5.83
CA GLY A 42 -19.92 3.30 -5.34
C GLY A 42 -19.57 3.12 -3.87
N TYR A 43 -18.32 3.41 -3.49
CA TYR A 43 -17.90 3.31 -2.08
C TYR A 43 -18.59 4.32 -1.16
N LYS A 44 -18.92 5.51 -1.65
CA LYS A 44 -19.73 6.47 -0.88
C LYS A 44 -21.12 5.90 -0.58
N MET A 45 -21.76 5.25 -1.54
CA MET A 45 -23.07 4.64 -1.34
C MET A 45 -23.01 3.42 -0.43
N GLU A 46 -21.97 2.60 -0.51
CA GLU A 46 -21.78 1.48 0.41
C GLU A 46 -21.55 1.94 1.85
N ALA A 47 -20.72 2.96 2.06
CA ALA A 47 -20.51 3.58 3.37
C ALA A 47 -21.82 4.07 3.99
N LEU A 48 -22.70 4.70 3.19
CA LEU A 48 -24.01 5.13 3.65
C LEU A 48 -24.93 3.96 4.06
N LYS A 49 -24.81 2.81 3.39
CA LYS A 49 -25.60 1.61 3.69
C LYS A 49 -25.10 0.86 4.92
N SER A 50 -23.78 0.74 5.08
CA SER A 50 -23.18 -0.03 6.18
C SER A 50 -23.00 0.80 7.46
N GLY A 51 -23.09 2.12 7.39
CA GLY A 51 -22.75 3.01 8.50
C GLY A 51 -21.25 3.07 8.79
N GLU A 52 -20.42 2.48 7.91
CA GLU A 52 -18.96 2.51 7.99
C GLU A 52 -18.40 3.74 7.25
N SER A 53 -17.11 4.05 7.44
CA SER A 53 -16.47 5.07 6.62
C SER A 53 -16.22 4.56 5.19
N MET A 54 -16.13 5.48 4.23
CA MET A 54 -15.76 5.14 2.84
C MET A 54 -14.41 4.43 2.77
N THR A 55 -13.46 4.81 3.63
CA THR A 55 -12.14 4.19 3.72
C THR A 55 -12.25 2.76 4.23
N ASP A 56 -13.10 2.49 5.23
CA ASP A 56 -13.29 1.14 5.75
C ASP A 56 -13.95 0.23 4.71
N ALA A 57 -14.98 0.73 4.02
CA ALA A 57 -15.63 0.01 2.92
C ALA A 57 -14.62 -0.35 1.82
N PHE A 58 -13.76 0.61 1.44
CA PHE A 58 -12.68 0.39 0.48
C PHE A 58 -11.66 -0.65 0.98
N ILE A 59 -11.17 -0.52 2.22
CA ILE A 59 -10.19 -1.45 2.80
C ILE A 59 -10.77 -2.87 2.88
N LYS A 60 -12.05 -3.00 3.26
CA LYS A 60 -12.75 -4.29 3.36
C LYS A 60 -12.84 -4.98 2.00
N HIS A 61 -13.19 -4.25 0.95
CA HIS A 61 -13.18 -4.76 -0.43
C HIS A 61 -11.77 -5.22 -0.82
N MET A 62 -10.75 -4.36 -0.61
CA MET A 62 -9.36 -4.70 -0.93
C MET A 62 -8.85 -5.92 -0.17
N LYS A 63 -9.17 -6.05 1.13
CA LYS A 63 -8.84 -7.22 1.95
C LYS A 63 -9.48 -8.50 1.43
N ALA A 64 -10.72 -8.44 0.94
CA ALA A 64 -11.39 -9.59 0.34
C ALA A 64 -10.69 -10.01 -0.97
N TYR A 65 -10.26 -9.05 -1.79
CA TYR A 65 -9.57 -9.32 -3.05
C TYR A 65 -8.17 -9.92 -2.85
N ILE A 66 -7.40 -9.44 -1.87
CA ILE A 66 -6.03 -9.91 -1.58
C ILE A 66 -6.01 -11.30 -0.91
N LYS A 67 -7.08 -11.69 -0.22
CA LYS A 67 -7.19 -13.01 0.44
C LYS A 67 -7.48 -14.16 -0.52
N ASN A 68 -7.83 -13.86 -1.78
CA ASN A 68 -7.90 -14.81 -2.88
C ASN A 68 -6.60 -14.80 -3.68
#